data_AF-A0A650EN90-F1
#
_entry.id   AF-A0A650EN90-F1
#
_cell.length_a   1.000
_cell.length_b   1.000
_cell.length_c   1.000
_cell.angle_alpha   90.00
_cell.angle_beta   90.00
_cell.angle_gamma   90.00
#
_symmetry.space_group_name_H-M   'P 1'
#
loop_
_entity.id
_entity.type
_entity.pdbx_description
1 polymer ?
#
loop_
_entity_poly.entity_id
_entity_poly.type
_entity_poly.pdbx_seq_one_letter_code
_entity_poly.pdbx_strand_id
1 'polypeptide(L)'
;MIWNPFKKKDEAAPSANGKPGKKESIEERIERELDSLPAMIKGKLKDPEIKKRFIDIAKRMEKDGVDFKSIRQMKKWMKDHEAELRAEQPGAPAKVETVKHEGPKIGRNDPCPCGSGKKYKKCCGAGK
;
A
#
# COMPACT_ATOMS: atom_id res chain seq x y z
N MET A 1 40.41 36.43 -22.37
CA MET A 1 40.08 36.18 -20.95
C MET A 1 38.74 35.49 -20.90
N ILE A 2 38.73 34.15 -20.89
CA ILE A 2 37.53 33.32 -20.83
C ILE A 2 37.49 32.75 -19.42
N TRP A 3 36.59 33.27 -18.59
CA TRP A 3 36.43 32.89 -17.19
C TRP A 3 35.66 31.56 -17.11
N ASN A 4 36.27 30.56 -16.47
CA ASN A 4 35.79 29.18 -16.38
C ASN A 4 35.30 28.93 -14.93
N PRO A 5 33.99 28.79 -14.65
CA PRO A 5 33.45 28.93 -13.30
C PRO A 5 33.17 27.61 -12.57
N PHE A 6 33.86 26.51 -12.88
CA PHE A 6 33.47 25.18 -12.36
C PHE A 6 34.65 24.33 -11.88
N LYS A 7 35.53 24.90 -11.04
CA LYS A 7 36.54 24.11 -10.32
C LYS A 7 37.06 24.78 -9.05
N LYS A 8 36.34 24.61 -7.93
CA LYS A 8 36.93 24.24 -6.63
C LYS A 8 35.86 24.22 -5.53
N LYS A 9 35.85 23.10 -4.80
CA LYS A 9 35.76 23.00 -3.33
C LYS A 9 34.45 23.53 -2.69
N ASP A 10 33.82 22.89 -1.72
CA ASP A 10 34.35 22.14 -0.59
C ASP A 10 33.38 21.02 -0.16
N GLU A 11 33.96 20.04 0.53
CA GLU A 11 33.30 19.05 1.35
C GLU A 11 32.35 19.73 2.34
N ALA A 12 31.04 19.54 2.16
CA ALA A 12 30.04 19.90 3.15
C ALA A 12 29.60 18.64 3.89
N ALA A 13 30.24 18.35 5.02
CA ALA A 13 29.61 17.59 6.09
C ALA A 13 28.49 18.43 6.71
N PRO A 14 27.27 17.90 6.92
CA PRO A 14 26.39 18.39 7.97
C PRO A 14 26.56 17.48 9.19
N SER A 15 27.38 17.90 10.15
CA SER A 15 26.95 18.71 11.31
C SER A 15 26.28 17.85 12.38
N ALA A 16 27.11 17.30 13.27
CA ALA A 16 26.68 16.94 14.61
C ALA A 16 26.31 18.21 15.38
N ASN A 17 25.07 18.32 15.85
CA ASN A 17 24.71 18.98 17.12
C ASN A 17 23.20 18.84 17.41
N GLY A 18 22.86 18.22 18.54
CA GLY A 18 21.47 18.17 19.01
C GLY A 18 21.23 17.23 20.21
N LYS A 19 21.81 17.58 21.37
CA LYS A 19 21.42 17.26 22.78
C LYS A 19 20.90 15.84 23.15
N PRO A 20 21.43 15.19 24.22
CA PRO A 20 20.85 13.96 24.75
C PRO A 20 19.60 14.29 25.58
N GLY A 21 18.45 14.43 24.92
CA GLY A 21 17.15 14.51 25.58
C GLY A 21 16.46 13.15 25.48
N LYS A 22 15.98 12.62 26.62
CA LYS A 22 15.11 11.44 26.83
C LYS A 22 14.88 10.59 25.58
N LYS A 23 15.32 9.32 25.59
CA LYS A 23 14.98 8.33 24.55
C LYS A 23 13.45 8.22 24.45
N GLU A 24 12.84 9.04 23.62
CA GLU A 24 11.43 8.99 23.27
C GLU A 24 11.22 7.63 22.60
N SER A 25 10.23 6.85 23.05
CA SER A 25 10.06 5.51 22.51
C SER A 25 9.75 5.63 21.01
N ILE A 26 10.28 4.70 20.20
CA ILE A 26 9.99 4.62 18.76
C ILE A 26 8.48 4.63 18.52
N GLU A 27 7.72 4.09 19.47
CA GLU A 27 6.26 4.12 19.53
C GLU A 27 5.68 5.54 19.54
N GLU A 28 6.17 6.43 20.39
CA GLU A 28 5.70 7.82 20.50
C GLU A 28 6.00 8.62 19.22
N ARG A 29 7.12 8.32 18.55
CA ARG A 29 7.49 8.96 17.29
C ARG A 29 6.62 8.47 16.13
N ILE A 30 6.30 7.18 16.09
CA ILE A 30 5.39 6.59 15.10
C ILE A 30 3.96 7.11 15.32
N GLU A 31 3.50 7.26 16.56
CA GLU A 31 2.16 7.78 16.87
C GLU A 31 1.95 9.21 16.39
N ARG A 32 2.93 10.11 16.56
CA ARG A 32 2.85 11.48 16.04
C ARG A 32 2.81 11.55 14.52
N GLU A 33 3.59 10.70 13.85
CA GLU A 33 3.57 10.59 12.40
C GLU A 33 2.25 9.98 11.90
N LEU A 34 1.64 9.06 12.64
CA LEU A 34 0.32 8.51 12.32
C LEU A 34 -0.81 9.52 12.53
N ASP A 35 -0.71 10.41 13.52
CA ASP A 35 -1.70 11.45 13.80
C ASP A 35 -1.72 12.58 12.77
N SER A 36 -0.58 12.84 12.12
CA SER A 36 -0.43 13.83 11.05
C SER A 36 -0.88 13.33 9.67
N LEU A 37 -1.16 12.03 9.52
CA LEU A 37 -1.64 11.46 8.26
C LEU A 37 -3.07 11.93 7.91
N PRO A 38 -3.36 12.20 6.62
CA PRO A 38 -4.70 12.54 6.15
C PRO A 38 -5.76 11.53 6.61
N ALA A 39 -6.97 12.01 6.92
CA ALA A 39 -8.06 11.20 7.47
C ALA A 39 -8.43 9.96 6.63
N MET A 40 -8.20 10.00 5.30
CA MET A 40 -8.37 8.85 4.40
C MET A 40 -7.48 7.65 4.75
N ILE A 41 -6.31 7.88 5.35
CA ILE A 41 -5.33 6.86 5.74
C ILE A 41 -5.52 6.46 7.21
N LYS A 42 -5.85 7.43 8.06
CA LYS A 42 -6.08 7.28 9.51
C LYS A 42 -7.15 6.24 9.87
N GLY A 43 -8.17 6.06 9.00
CA GLY A 43 -9.23 5.08 9.21
C GLY A 43 -8.77 3.62 9.17
N LYS A 44 -7.75 3.28 8.36
CA LYS A 44 -7.24 1.90 8.24
C LYS A 44 -6.17 1.55 9.28
N LEU A 45 -5.51 2.56 9.88
CA LEU A 45 -4.45 2.39 10.89
C LEU A 45 -4.95 2.42 12.34
N LYS A 46 -6.25 2.68 12.55
CA LYS A 46 -6.90 2.65 13.88
C LYS A 46 -7.09 1.25 14.44
N ASP A 47 -7.06 0.22 13.60
CA ASP A 47 -7.13 -1.15 14.06
C ASP A 47 -5.83 -1.51 14.82
N PRO A 48 -5.93 -1.99 16.08
CA PRO A 48 -4.76 -2.25 16.91
C PRO A 48 -3.86 -3.35 16.33
N GLU A 49 -4.42 -4.28 15.56
CA GLU A 49 -3.66 -5.35 14.92
C GLU A 49 -2.89 -4.82 13.71
N ILE A 50 -3.51 -3.97 12.89
CA ILE A 50 -2.84 -3.28 11.78
C ILE A 50 -1.71 -2.39 12.31
N LYS A 51 -1.93 -1.64 13.40
CA LYS A 51 -0.90 -0.80 14.02
C LYS A 51 0.29 -1.63 14.49
N LYS A 52 0.06 -2.77 15.15
CA LYS A 52 1.12 -3.69 15.59
C LYS A 52 1.92 -4.23 14.40
N ARG A 53 1.27 -4.57 13.29
CA ARG A 53 1.93 -5.03 12.05
C ARG A 53 2.82 -3.95 11.45
N PHE A 54 2.34 -2.71 11.34
CA PHE A 54 3.16 -1.60 10.86
C PHE A 54 4.41 -1.37 11.71
N ILE A 55 4.27 -1.48 13.04
CA ILE A 55 5.41 -1.35 13.97
C ILE A 55 6.40 -2.50 13.80
N ASP A 56 5.94 -3.74 13.61
CA ASP A 56 6.83 -4.89 13.40
C ASP A 56 7.62 -4.76 12.09
N ILE A 57 6.94 -4.38 11.00
CA ILE A 57 7.55 -4.12 9.68
C ILE A 57 8.57 -2.99 9.79
N ALA A 58 8.24 -1.90 10.48
CA ALA A 58 9.16 -0.80 10.70
C ALA A 58 10.39 -1.24 11.52
N LYS A 59 10.22 -2.08 12.54
CA LYS A 59 11.38 -2.60 13.30
C LYS A 59 12.31 -3.45 12.44
N ARG A 60 11.77 -4.25 11.50
CA ARG A 60 12.57 -5.06 10.57
C ARG A 60 13.32 -4.18 9.56
N MET A 61 12.63 -3.22 8.98
CA MET A 61 13.25 -2.27 8.05
C MET A 61 14.41 -1.50 8.69
N GLU A 62 14.31 -1.12 9.97
CA GLU A 62 15.41 -0.47 10.69
C GLU A 62 16.58 -1.44 10.93
N LYS A 63 16.29 -2.71 11.28
CA LYS A 63 17.29 -3.77 11.45
C LYS A 63 18.06 -4.06 10.15
N ASP A 64 17.37 -3.99 9.02
CA ASP A 64 17.96 -4.18 7.69
C ASP A 64 18.63 -2.90 7.14
N GLY A 65 18.67 -1.83 7.94
CA GLY A 65 19.35 -0.58 7.60
C GLY A 65 18.64 0.23 6.50
N VAL A 66 17.33 0.06 6.34
CA VAL A 66 16.54 0.76 5.34
C VAL A 66 16.13 2.14 5.84
N ASP A 67 16.46 3.18 5.08
CA ASP A 67 15.99 4.54 5.36
C ASP A 67 14.51 4.71 4.96
N PHE A 68 13.63 4.91 5.94
CA PHE A 68 12.20 5.15 5.75
C PHE A 68 11.86 6.43 4.98
N LYS A 69 12.76 7.43 4.96
CA LYS A 69 12.58 8.66 4.17
C LYS A 69 12.81 8.41 2.68
N SER A 70 13.53 7.35 2.33
CA SER A 70 13.80 6.97 0.95
C SER A 70 12.72 6.03 0.42
N ILE A 71 11.73 6.60 -0.26
CA ILE A 71 10.64 5.83 -0.91
C ILE A 71 11.19 4.71 -1.80
N ARG A 72 12.34 4.92 -2.44
CA ARG A 72 13.00 3.94 -3.31
C ARG A 72 13.51 2.73 -2.51
N GLN A 73 14.19 2.96 -1.39
CA GLN A 73 14.70 1.88 -0.54
C GLN A 73 13.55 1.13 0.15
N MET A 74 12.55 1.88 0.64
CA MET A 74 11.32 1.30 1.19
C MET A 74 10.60 0.40 0.18
N LYS A 75 10.35 0.88 -1.05
CA LYS A 75 9.69 0.07 -2.10
C LYS A 75 10.48 -1.18 -2.45
N LYS A 76 11.82 -1.06 -2.54
CA LYS A 76 12.69 -2.20 -2.86
C LYS A 76 12.60 -3.25 -1.75
N TRP A 77 12.78 -2.84 -0.50
CA TRP A 77 12.72 -3.73 0.65
C TRP A 77 11.36 -4.42 0.78
N MET A 78 10.25 -3.68 0.61
CA MET A 78 8.89 -4.24 0.64
C MET A 78 8.65 -5.28 -0.46
N LYS A 79 9.29 -5.13 -1.62
CA LYS A 79 9.23 -6.12 -2.71
C LYS A 79 10.05 -7.36 -2.39
N ASP A 80 11.25 -7.17 -1.84
CA ASP A 80 12.13 -8.29 -1.45
C ASP A 80 11.53 -9.12 -0.29
N HIS A 81 10.78 -8.48 0.62
CA HIS A 81 10.13 -9.12 1.77
C HIS A 81 8.63 -9.42 1.56
N GLU A 82 8.09 -9.20 0.36
CA GLU A 82 6.65 -9.37 0.07
C GLU A 82 6.17 -10.79 0.40
N ALA A 83 6.95 -11.81 0.04
CA ALA A 83 6.59 -13.21 0.28
C ALA A 83 6.56 -13.57 1.77
N GLU A 84 7.52 -13.05 2.54
CA GLU A 84 7.61 -13.26 3.99
C GLU A 84 6.44 -12.57 4.70
N LEU A 85 6.24 -11.28 4.42
CA LEU A 85 5.15 -10.49 4.99
C LEU A 85 3.77 -11.07 4.62
N ARG A 86 3.64 -11.65 3.43
CA ARG A 86 2.40 -12.32 2.99
C ARG A 86 2.18 -13.64 3.73
N ALA A 87 3.22 -14.43 3.97
CA ALA A 87 3.14 -15.69 4.70
C ALA A 87 2.80 -15.46 6.18
N GLU A 88 3.29 -14.38 6.77
CA GLU A 88 3.05 -13.98 8.16
C GLU A 88 1.70 -13.29 8.40
N GLN A 89 0.79 -13.26 7.42
CA GLN A 89 -0.55 -12.71 7.61
C GLN A 89 -1.54 -13.83 7.97
N PRO A 90 -1.72 -14.20 9.25
CA PRO A 90 -2.83 -15.05 9.65
C PRO A 90 -4.13 -14.30 9.33
N GLY A 91 -4.97 -14.89 8.49
CA GLY A 91 -6.27 -14.33 8.13
C GLY A 91 -6.26 -13.22 7.06
N ALA A 92 -5.19 -13.07 6.27
CA ALA A 92 -5.32 -12.30 5.03
C ALA A 92 -6.50 -12.87 4.22
N PRO A 93 -7.47 -12.05 3.76
CA PRO A 93 -8.56 -12.58 2.94
C PRO A 93 -7.91 -13.24 1.74
N ALA A 94 -8.15 -14.55 1.59
CA ALA A 94 -7.73 -15.30 0.42
C ALA A 94 -8.09 -14.46 -0.80
N LYS A 95 -7.14 -14.30 -1.74
CA LYS A 95 -7.30 -13.47 -2.94
C LYS A 95 -8.69 -13.77 -3.51
N VAL A 96 -9.64 -12.84 -3.37
CA VAL A 96 -11.02 -13.09 -3.78
C VAL A 96 -10.98 -13.27 -5.28
N GLU A 97 -11.08 -14.53 -5.72
CA GLU A 97 -11.14 -14.82 -7.14
C GLU A 97 -12.47 -14.29 -7.65
N THR A 98 -12.41 -13.44 -8.67
CA THR A 98 -13.61 -12.93 -9.31
C THR A 98 -14.30 -14.10 -10.02
N VAL A 99 -15.49 -14.48 -9.55
CA VAL A 99 -16.29 -15.54 -10.17
C VAL A 99 -16.57 -15.14 -11.63
N LYS A 100 -15.91 -15.82 -12.56
CA LYS A 100 -16.16 -15.62 -13.99
C LYS A 100 -17.37 -16.48 -14.35
N HIS A 101 -18.47 -15.86 -14.72
CA HIS A 101 -19.60 -16.59 -15.28
C HIS A 101 -19.14 -17.35 -16.53
N GLU A 102 -19.19 -18.68 -16.48
CA GLU A 102 -18.85 -19.59 -17.59
C GLU A 102 -19.94 -19.65 -18.66
N GLY A 103 -21.12 -19.09 -18.38
CA GLY A 103 -22.25 -19.05 -19.30
C GLY A 103 -22.11 -17.97 -20.39
N PRO A 104 -22.70 -18.19 -21.57
CA PRO A 104 -22.80 -17.16 -22.59
C PRO A 104 -23.53 -15.94 -22.03
N LYS A 105 -22.90 -14.77 -22.15
CA LYS A 105 -23.53 -13.50 -21.78
C LYS A 105 -24.65 -13.20 -22.77
N ILE A 106 -25.88 -13.54 -22.41
CA ILE A 106 -27.03 -13.20 -23.24
C ILE A 106 -27.24 -11.69 -23.25
N GLY A 107 -27.22 -11.09 -24.44
CA GLY A 107 -27.47 -9.67 -24.59
C GLY A 107 -28.95 -9.35 -24.36
N ARG A 108 -29.21 -8.13 -23.86
CA ARG A 108 -30.56 -7.64 -23.58
C ARG A 108 -31.51 -7.73 -24.80
N ASN A 109 -30.97 -7.66 -26.01
CA ASN A 109 -31.74 -7.71 -27.26
C ASN A 109 -31.77 -9.09 -27.95
N ASP A 110 -31.00 -10.06 -27.48
CA ASP A 110 -30.92 -11.41 -28.07
C ASP A 110 -32.24 -12.18 -27.94
N PRO A 111 -32.48 -13.19 -28.80
CA PRO A 111 -33.62 -14.08 -28.66
C PRO A 111 -33.59 -14.77 -27.29
N CYS A 112 -34.75 -14.81 -26.63
CA CYS A 112 -34.86 -15.38 -25.30
C CYS A 112 -34.75 -16.92 -25.33
N PRO A 113 -33.87 -17.54 -24.52
CA PRO A 113 -33.57 -18.98 -24.58
C PRO A 113 -34.72 -19.86 -24.09
N CYS A 114 -35.80 -19.27 -23.55
CA CYS A 114 -37.02 -19.98 -23.18
C CYS A 114 -37.90 -20.38 -24.39
N GLY A 115 -37.47 -20.09 -25.62
CA GLY A 115 -38.20 -20.45 -26.84
C GLY A 115 -39.39 -19.56 -27.17
N SER A 116 -39.57 -18.43 -26.47
CA SER A 116 -40.72 -17.54 -26.69
C SER A 116 -40.66 -16.70 -27.97
N GLY A 117 -39.52 -16.69 -28.68
CA GLY A 117 -39.27 -15.82 -29.84
C GLY A 117 -39.13 -14.33 -29.52
N LYS A 118 -39.28 -13.92 -28.26
CA LYS A 118 -39.17 -12.53 -27.81
C LYS A 118 -37.71 -12.17 -27.49
N LYS A 119 -37.36 -10.88 -27.54
CA LYS A 119 -36.06 -10.37 -27.04
C LYS A 119 -35.94 -10.62 -25.54
N TYR A 120 -34.75 -10.98 -25.03
CA TYR A 120 -34.50 -11.30 -23.62
C TYR A 120 -35.08 -10.23 -22.67
N LYS A 121 -34.88 -8.94 -22.95
CA LYS A 121 -35.43 -7.80 -22.17
C LYS A 121 -36.94 -7.68 -22.09
N LYS A 122 -37.67 -8.33 -23.00
CA LYS A 122 -39.15 -8.35 -23.04
C LYS A 122 -39.70 -9.70 -22.60
N CYS A 123 -38.85 -10.59 -22.07
CA CYS A 123 -39.22 -11.92 -21.60
C CYS A 123 -38.51 -12.21 -20.28
N CYS A 124 -37.64 -13.22 -20.19
CA CYS A 124 -36.99 -13.63 -18.94
C CYS A 124 -36.12 -12.53 -18.29
N GLY A 125 -35.67 -11.54 -19.06
CA GLY A 125 -34.92 -10.37 -18.56
C GLY A 125 -35.77 -9.13 -18.34
N ALA A 126 -37.11 -9.22 -18.33
CA ALA A 126 -37.98 -8.07 -18.10
C ALA A 126 -38.08 -7.64 -16.62
N GLY A 127 -37.76 -8.55 -15.69
CA GLY A 127 -37.78 -8.30 -14.23
C GLY A 127 -36.44 -8.51 -13.54
N LYS A 128 -35.34 -8.53 -14.31
CA LYS A 128 -33.97 -8.54 -13.80
C LYS A 128 -33.30 -7.20 -14.05
#